data_AF-A0A645C159-F1
#
_entry.id   AF-A0A645C159-F1
#
_cell.length_a   1.000
_cell.length_b   1.000
_cell.length_c   1.000
_cell.angle_alpha   90.00
_cell.angle_beta   90.00
_cell.angle_gamma   90.00
#
_symmetry.space_group_name_H-M   'P 1'
#
loop_
_entity.id
_entity.type
_entity.pdbx_description
1 polymer ?
#
loop_
_entity_poly.entity_id
_entity_poly.type
_entity_poly.pdbx_seq_one_letter_code
_entity_poly.pdbx_strand_id
1 'polypeptide(L)' 'MKKSVLIIGSGVGGLSTAVRLLSKGYDVKVYEKEKTIGGKTNQLIYHPFTFDLTA' A
#
# COMPACT_ATOMS: atom_id res chain seq x y z
N MET A 1 -18.11 4.95 -18.65
CA MET A 1 -17.50 3.81 -17.90
C MET A 1 -16.20 4.30 -17.26
N LYS A 2 -15.93 3.96 -15.99
CA LYS A 2 -14.62 4.22 -15.37
C LYS A 2 -13.59 3.25 -15.94
N LYS A 3 -12.37 3.73 -16.21
CA LYS A 3 -11.26 2.85 -16.61
C LYS A 3 -10.75 2.10 -15.38
N SER A 4 -10.60 0.79 -15.50
CA SER A 4 -10.04 -0.05 -14.42
C SER A 4 -8.52 -0.07 -14.48
N VAL A 5 -7.87 -0.04 -13.32
CA VAL A 5 -6.42 -0.09 -13.14
C VAL A 5 -6.07 -1.13 -12.09
N LEU A 6 -5.08 -1.97 -12.42
CA LEU A 6 -4.50 -2.96 -11.52
C LEU A 6 -3.12 -2.47 -11.06
N ILE A 7 -2.88 -2.46 -9.75
CA ILE A 7 -1.59 -2.12 -9.15
C ILE A 7 -1.07 -3.35 -8.42
N ILE A 8 0.17 -3.74 -8.70
CA ILE A 8 0.86 -4.84 -8.01
C ILE A 8 1.85 -4.23 -7.01
N GLY A 9 1.70 -4.59 -5.73
CA GLY A 9 2.45 -4.07 -4.60
C GLY A 9 1.72 -2.93 -3.88
N SER A 10 1.66 -3.05 -2.55
CA SER A 10 1.03 -2.10 -1.62
C SER A 10 2.04 -1.35 -0.75
N GLY A 11 3.27 -1.21 -1.24
CA GLY A 11 4.25 -0.28 -0.66
C GLY A 11 3.84 1.18 -0.87
N VAL A 12 4.62 2.11 -0.30
CA VAL A 12 4.38 3.57 -0.38
C VAL A 12 4.08 4.05 -1.80
N GLY A 13 4.86 3.60 -2.79
CA GLY A 13 4.65 3.98 -4.20
C GLY A 13 3.33 3.45 -4.79
N GLY A 14 2.97 2.20 -4.49
CA GLY A 14 1.74 1.58 -4.96
C GLY A 14 0.50 2.24 -4.38
N LEU A 15 0.50 2.46 -3.06
CA LEU A 15 -0.59 3.16 -2.36
C LEU A 15 -0.73 4.62 -2.82
N SER A 16 0.39 5.34 -2.96
CA SER A 16 0.38 6.73 -3.46
C SER A 16 -0.18 6.82 -4.88
N THR A 17 0.16 5.84 -5.73
CA THR A 17 -0.37 5.74 -7.09
C THR A 17 -1.86 5.44 -7.08
N ALA A 18 -2.30 4.52 -6.23
CA ALA A 18 -3.72 4.16 -6.08
C ALA A 18 -4.56 5.38 -5.69
N VAL A 19 -4.14 6.13 -4.65
CA VAL A 19 -4.82 7.35 -4.20
C VAL A 19 -4.96 8.37 -5.34
N ARG A 20 -3.90 8.58 -6.12
CA ARG A 20 -3.91 9.56 -7.21
C ARG A 20 -4.75 9.12 -8.42
N LEU A 21 -4.92 7.83 -8.64
CA LEU A 21 -5.80 7.31 -9.69
C LEU A 21 -7.26 7.32 -9.25
N LEU A 22 -7.53 6.97 -7.99
CA LEU A 22 -8.87 7.09 -7.39
C LEU A 22 -9.37 8.54 -7.45
N SER A 23 -8.53 9.52 -7.12
CA SER A 23 -8.90 10.95 -7.20
C SER A 23 -9.19 11.43 -8.62
N LYS A 24 -8.65 10.76 -9.63
CA LYS A 24 -8.94 11.01 -11.06
C LYS A 24 -10.13 10.21 -11.59
N GLY A 25 -10.84 9.48 -10.73
CA GLY A 25 -12.06 8.76 -11.07
C GLY A 25 -11.83 7.38 -11.71
N TYR A 26 -10.64 6.80 -11.60
CA TYR A 26 -10.39 5.43 -12.02
C TYR A 26 -10.98 4.42 -11.02
N ASP A 27 -11.25 3.21 -11.49
CA ASP A 27 -11.55 2.04 -10.65
C ASP A 27 -10.22 1.30 -10.38
N VAL A 28 -9.77 1.25 -9.13
CA VAL A 28 -8.41 0.80 -8.79
C VAL A 28 -8.45 -0.43 -7.90
N LYS A 29 -7.71 -1.48 -8.27
CA LYS A 29 -7.46 -2.64 -7.43
C LYS A 29 -5.97 -2.77 -7.15
N VAL A 30 -5.61 -2.95 -5.88
CA VAL A 30 -4.23 -3.16 -5.43
C VAL A 30 -4.09 -4.60 -4.96
N TYR A 31 -3.06 -5.30 -5.41
CA TYR A 31 -2.73 -6.65 -5.00
C TYR A 31 -1.38 -6.67 -4.30
N GLU A 32 -1.36 -7.21 -3.10
CA GLU A 32 -0.16 -7.42 -2.29
C GLU A 32 0.08 -8.92 -2.11
N LYS A 33 1.34 -9.33 -2.18
CA LYS A 33 1.75 -10.71 -1.94
C LYS A 33 1.69 -11.05 -0.45
N GLU A 34 2.06 -10.08 0.39
CA GLU A 34 2.10 -10.23 1.85
C GLU A 34 0.74 -9.98 2.52
N LYS A 35 0.60 -10.43 3.77
CA LYS A 35 -0.62 -10.23 4.58
C LYS A 35 -0.82 -8.77 5.02
N THR A 36 0.23 -7.96 4.98
CA THR A 36 0.26 -6.58 5.45
C THR A 36 0.70 -5.65 4.34
N ILE A 37 0.13 -4.44 4.34
CA ILE A 37 0.50 -3.36 3.41
C ILE A 37 1.68 -2.54 3.95
N GLY A 38 2.22 -1.64 3.15
CA GLY A 38 3.34 -0.75 3.52
C GLY A 38 4.68 -1.18 2.93
N GLY A 39 4.83 -2.43 2.55
CA GLY A 39 6.06 -2.95 1.97
C GLY A 39 7.22 -2.84 2.96
N LYS A 40 8.20 -1.98 2.66
CA LYS A 40 9.35 -1.74 3.55
C LYS A 40 9.02 -0.85 4.75
N THR A 41 7.90 -0.13 4.73
CA THR A 41 7.46 0.64 5.90
C THR A 41 6.69 -0.29 6.82
N ASN A 42 7.37 -0.87 7.81
CA ASN A 42 6.78 -1.87 8.69
C ASN A 42 7.21 -1.64 10.14
N GLN A 43 6.44 -2.16 11.08
CA GLN A 43 6.69 -2.00 12.51
C GLN A 43 6.66 -3.37 13.18
N LEU A 44 7.56 -3.58 14.14
CA LEU A 44 7.52 -4.71 15.04
C LEU A 44 6.99 -4.24 16.39
N ILE A 45 5.84 -4.76 16.79
CA ILE A 45 5.25 -4.49 18.11
C ILE A 45 5.61 -5.65 19.02
N TYR A 46 6.39 -5.36 20.06
CA TYR A 46 6.76 -6.30 21.11
C TYR A 46 6.54 -5.63 22.46
N HIS A 47 5.33 -5.76 23.01
CA HIS A 47 4.88 -4.99 24.18
C HIS A 47 5.90 -5.03 25.34
N PRO A 48 6.28 -3.87 25.93
CA PRO A 48 5.76 -2.51 25.68
C PRO A 48 6.43 -1.73 24.55
N PHE A 49 7.29 -2.35 23.76
CA PHE A 49 8.11 -1.71 22.73
C PHE A 49 7.48 -1.75 21.35
N THR A 50 7.75 -0.73 20.55
CA THR A 50 7.49 -0.70 19.11
C THR A 50 8.79 -0.32 18.41
N PHE A 51 9.17 -1.10 17.41
CA PHE A 51 10.37 -0.87 16.62
C PHE A 51 9.97 -0.51 15.20
N ASP A 52 10.53 0.58 14.69
CA ASP A 52 10.46 0.88 13.27
C ASP A 52 11.43 -0.05 12.53
N LEU A 53 10.92 -0.79 11.55
CA LEU A 53 11.71 -1.67 10.68
C LEU A 53 11.96 -1.04 9.31
N THR A 54 11.41 0.16 9.09
CA THR A 54 11.77 1.00 7.95
C THR A 54 13.21 1.45 8.12
N ALA A 55 13.92 1.72 7.01
CA ALA A 55 15.32 2.16 7.03
C ALA A 55 15.60 3.32 7.98
#